data_AF-A0A530M1U9-F1
#
_entry.id   AF-A0A530M1U9-F1
#
_cell.length_a   1.000
_cell.length_b   1.000
_cell.length_c   1.000
_cell.angle_alpha   90.00
_cell.angle_beta   90.00
_cell.angle_gamma   90.00
#
_symmetry.space_group_name_H-M   'P 1'
#
loop_
_entity.id
_entity.type
_entity.pdbx_description
1 polymer ?
#
loop_
_entity_poly.entity_id
_entity_poly.type
_entity_poly.pdbx_seq_one_letter_code
_entity_poly.pdbx_strand_id
1 'polypeptide(L)' 'VSIDASSAERLEVVRSADRLAAIEADWMHLWHRTDGLIFQSHAWISAWWSTVADRDQRALRIGLVWNGD' A
#
# COMPACT_ATOMS: atom_id res chain seq x y z
N VAL A 1 26.91 22.66 0.07
CA VAL A 1 25.58 22.10 0.36
C VAL A 1 25.82 20.77 1.05
N SER A 2 25.54 20.68 2.35
CA SER A 2 25.59 19.41 3.06
C SER A 2 24.38 18.61 2.62
N ILE A 3 24.58 17.40 2.09
CA ILE A 3 23.47 16.46 1.90
C ILE A 3 23.19 15.93 3.30
N ASP A 4 22.23 16.55 3.96
CA ASP A 4 21.64 15.98 5.17
C ASP A 4 21.10 14.61 4.78
N ALA A 5 21.57 13.56 5.44
CA ALA A 5 21.07 12.21 5.22
C ALA A 5 19.67 12.13 5.86
N SER A 6 18.69 12.82 5.29
CA SER A 6 17.29 12.56 5.58
C SER A 6 17.08 11.08 5.30
N SER A 7 16.63 10.31 6.28
CA SER A 7 16.37 8.87 6.18
C SER A 7 15.80 8.55 4.80
N ALA A 8 16.57 7.82 3.99
CA ALA A 8 16.18 7.57 2.61
C ALA A 8 14.80 6.89 2.60
N GLU A 9 13.85 7.47 1.87
CA GLU A 9 12.52 6.88 1.73
C GLU A 9 12.65 5.42 1.26
N ARG A 10 12.00 4.49 1.97
CA ARG A 10 12.02 3.09 1.59
C ARG A 10 10.89 2.83 0.60
N LEU A 11 11.23 2.34 -0.58
CA LEU A 11 10.28 1.93 -1.60
C LEU A 11 9.95 0.44 -1.47
N GLU A 12 8.68 0.09 -1.54
CA GLU A 12 8.22 -1.31 -1.51
C GLU A 12 7.16 -1.57 -2.58
N VAL A 13 7.16 -2.77 -3.15
CA VAL A 13 6.07 -3.23 -4.02
C VAL A 13 5.39 -4.43 -3.36
N VAL A 14 4.13 -4.26 -2.97
CA VAL A 14 3.26 -5.34 -2.48
C VAL A 14 2.88 -6.24 -3.66
N ARG A 15 3.08 -7.56 -3.49
CA ARG A 15 2.82 -8.58 -4.52
C ARG A 15 1.98 -9.76 -4.04
N SER A 16 1.60 -9.78 -2.77
CA SER A 16 0.92 -10.90 -2.12
C SER A 16 -0.27 -10.40 -1.33
N ALA A 17 -1.30 -11.24 -1.18
CA ALA A 17 -2.45 -10.93 -0.32
C ALA A 17 -2.04 -10.77 1.15
N ASP A 18 -1.11 -11.58 1.65
CA ASP A 18 -0.66 -11.48 3.04
C ASP A 18 -0.02 -10.12 3.32
N ARG A 19 0.88 -9.67 2.43
CA ARG A 19 1.45 -8.33 2.55
C ARG A 19 0.43 -7.21 2.36
N LEU A 20 -0.57 -7.39 1.47
CA LEU A 20 -1.69 -6.45 1.36
C LEU A 20 -2.46 -6.35 2.68
N ALA A 21 -2.80 -7.48 3.31
CA ALA A 21 -3.45 -7.49 4.62
C ALA A 21 -2.58 -6.83 5.71
N ALA A 22 -1.27 -7.10 5.69
CA ALA A 22 -0.34 -6.56 6.69
C ALA A 22 -0.18 -5.03 6.66
N ILE A 23 -0.56 -4.35 5.58
CA ILE A 23 -0.49 -2.87 5.47
C ILE A 23 -1.83 -2.18 5.74
N GLU A 24 -2.88 -2.90 6.14
CA GLU A 24 -4.22 -2.32 6.38
C GLU A 24 -4.17 -1.17 7.38
N ALA A 25 -3.51 -1.38 8.52
CA ALA A 25 -3.43 -0.38 9.59
C ALA A 25 -2.73 0.90 9.12
N ASP A 26 -1.58 0.77 8.44
CA ASP A 26 -0.81 1.90 7.92
C ASP A 26 -1.59 2.67 6.85
N TRP A 27 -2.28 1.95 5.96
CA TRP A 27 -3.15 2.55 4.95
C TRP A 27 -4.27 3.37 5.60
N MET A 28 -5.00 2.76 6.53
CA MET A 28 -6.11 3.43 7.21
C MET A 28 -5.61 4.63 8.01
N HIS A 29 -4.47 4.52 8.69
CA HIS A 29 -3.88 5.64 9.40
C HIS A 29 -3.50 6.80 8.47
N LEU A 30 -2.89 6.51 7.32
CA LEU A 30 -2.57 7.52 6.30
C LEU A 30 -3.85 8.22 5.81
N TRP A 31 -4.90 7.45 5.52
CA TRP A 31 -6.17 8.01 5.08
C TRP A 31 -6.78 8.97 6.11
N HIS A 32 -6.92 8.53 7.36
CA HIS A 32 -7.51 9.38 8.42
C HIS A 32 -6.72 10.68 8.64
N ARG A 33 -5.40 10.66 8.41
CA ARG A 33 -4.54 11.85 8.53
C ARG A 33 -4.74 12.88 7.42
N THR A 34 -5.11 12.44 6.22
CA THR A 34 -5.17 13.32 5.05
C THR A 34 -6.56 13.87 4.75
N ASP A 35 -7.59 13.45 5.50
CA ASP A 35 -9.01 13.74 5.24
C ASP A 35 -9.39 13.56 3.75
N GLY A 36 -8.79 12.55 3.13
CA GLY A 36 -8.83 12.36 1.69
C GLY A 36 -10.09 11.63 1.23
N LEU A 37 -10.59 11.96 0.04
CA LEU A 37 -11.60 11.14 -0.65
C LEU A 37 -10.93 9.86 -1.15
N ILE A 38 -11.43 8.69 -0.72
CA ILE A 38 -10.89 7.41 -1.19
C ILE A 38 -11.58 6.96 -2.48
N PHE A 39 -10.78 6.68 -3.50
CA PHE A 39 -11.27 6.05 -4.73
C PHE A 39 -11.05 4.52 -4.77
N GLN A 40 -10.19 3.96 -3.91
CA GLN A 40 -9.97 2.51 -3.79
C GLN A 40 -9.54 2.17 -2.36
N SER A 41 -10.48 1.84 -1.47
CA SER A 41 -10.16 1.50 -0.09
C SER A 41 -9.36 0.19 -0.04
N HIS A 42 -8.55 0.02 1.00
CA HIS A 42 -7.88 -1.24 1.27
C HIS A 42 -8.87 -2.42 1.26
N ALA A 43 -10.02 -2.26 1.92
CA ALA A 43 -11.07 -3.28 1.96
C ALA A 43 -11.62 -3.63 0.56
N TRP A 44 -11.84 -2.62 -0.29
CA TRP A 44 -12.32 -2.86 -1.66
C TRP A 44 -11.28 -3.61 -2.50
N ILE A 45 -10.00 -3.19 -2.45
CA ILE A 45 -8.92 -3.87 -3.18
C ILE A 45 -8.76 -5.31 -2.69
N SER A 46 -8.80 -5.53 -1.37
CA SER A 46 -8.69 -6.86 -0.76
C SER A 46 -9.86 -7.77 -1.16
N ALA A 47 -11.08 -7.25 -1.16
CA ALA A 47 -12.26 -7.98 -1.62
C ALA A 47 -12.18 -8.33 -3.12
N TRP A 48 -11.79 -7.36 -3.96
CA TRP A 48 -11.59 -7.60 -5.39
C TRP A 48 -10.50 -8.66 -5.63
N TRP A 49 -9.33 -8.50 -5.00
CA TRP A 49 -8.21 -9.41 -5.19
C TRP A 49 -8.49 -10.84 -4.73
N SER A 50 -9.29 -11.01 -3.68
CA SER A 50 -9.69 -12.33 -3.18
C SER A 50 -10.74 -13.03 -4.04
N THR A 51 -11.48 -12.28 -4.86
CA THR A 51 -12.63 -12.81 -5.63
C THR A 51 -12.47 -12.74 -7.15
N VAL A 52 -11.46 -12.01 -7.65
CA VAL A 52 -11.24 -11.86 -9.09
C VAL A 52 -10.91 -13.20 -9.74
N ALA A 53 -11.59 -13.51 -10.85
CA ALA A 53 -11.30 -14.69 -11.66
C ALA A 53 -9.88 -14.60 -12.26
N ASP A 54 -9.24 -15.76 -12.41
CA ASP A 54 -7.86 -15.89 -12.91
C ASP A 54 -6.87 -15.03 -12.11
N ARG A 55 -7.04 -14.99 -10.78
CA ARG A 55 -6.23 -14.18 -9.87
C ARG A 55 -4.73 -14.31 -10.12
N ASP A 56 -4.24 -15.52 -10.36
CA ASP A 56 -2.82 -15.78 -10.60
C ASP A 56 -2.30 -15.14 -11.90
N GLN A 57 -3.19 -14.84 -12.85
CA GLN A 57 -2.87 -14.10 -14.09
C GLN A 57 -3.00 -12.58 -13.91
N ARG A 58 -3.74 -12.13 -12.88
CA ARG A 58 -4.02 -10.73 -12.56
C ARG A 58 -2.99 -10.25 -11.53
N ALA A 59 -1.76 -9.98 -11.92
CA ALA A 59 -0.69 -9.59 -10.99
C ALA A 59 -0.79 -8.11 -10.50
N LEU A 60 -1.70 -7.77 -9.57
CA LEU A 60 -1.67 -6.49 -8.86
C LEU A 60 -0.38 -6.29 -8.06
N ARG A 61 0.02 -5.02 -8.14
CA ARG A 61 1.21 -4.45 -7.54
C ARG A 61 0.76 -3.14 -6.92
N ILE A 62 1.08 -2.94 -5.66
CA ILE A 62 0.85 -1.67 -4.96
C ILE A 62 2.21 -1.12 -4.57
N GLY A 63 2.53 0.08 -5.04
CA GLY A 63 3.75 0.79 -4.65
C GLY A 63 3.52 1.52 -3.34
N LEU A 64 4.45 1.35 -2.39
CA LEU A 64 4.47 2.05 -1.12
C LEU A 64 5.74 2.89 -1.02
N VAL A 65 5.60 4.08 -0.43
CA VAL A 65 6.70 4.95 -0.06
C VAL A 65 6.63 5.13 1.45
N TRP A 66 7.64 4.61 2.15
CA TRP A 66 7.73 4.68 3.60
C TRP A 66 8.64 5.85 3.99
N ASN A 67 8.13 6.72 4.85
CA ASN A 67 8.90 7.77 5.50
C ASN A 67 9.30 7.28 6.90
N GLY A 68 10.51 6.71 7.01
CA GLY A 68 10.97 5.97 8.19
C GLY A 68 10.86 4.45 8.02
N ASP A 69 11.10 3.73 9.11
CA ASP A 69 10.97 2.26 9.19
C ASP A 69 9.54 1.81 9.43
#